data_AF-A0A2E3CUH6-F1
#
_entry.id   AF-A0A2E3CUH6-F1
#
_cell.length_a   1.000
_cell.length_b   1.000
_cell.length_c   1.000
_cell.angle_alpha   90.00
_cell.angle_beta   90.00
_cell.angle_gamma   90.00
#
_symmetry.space_group_name_H-M   'P 1'
#
loop_
_entity.id
_entity.type
_entity.pdbx_description
1 polymer ?
#
loop_
_entity_poly.entity_id
_entity_poly.type
_entity_poly.pdbx_seq_one_letter_code
_entity_poly.pdbx_strand_id
1 'polypeptide(L)'
;MSNLLWEGVNLMVIGMGAVFVFLVLLVFATSVMSSLISRFLPEPQIPSTPTATGQPPSQANDGQLLAVIAAAIHRHRSRHK
;
A
#
# COMPACT_ATOMS: atom_id res chain seq x y z
N MET A 1 15.71 18.22 43.21
CA MET A 1 16.15 17.45 42.03
C MET A 1 15.01 16.94 41.14
N SER A 2 13.84 16.59 41.68
CA SER A 2 12.70 16.08 40.88
C SER A 2 12.20 17.02 39.78
N ASN A 3 12.26 18.34 40.00
CA ASN A 3 11.71 19.32 39.07
C ASN A 3 12.46 19.38 37.72
N LEU A 4 13.80 19.31 37.74
CA LEU A 4 14.63 19.34 36.51
C LEU A 4 14.41 18.10 35.64
N LEU A 5 14.20 16.93 36.26
CA LEU A 5 13.91 15.71 35.52
C LEU A 5 12.53 15.80 34.84
N TRP A 6 11.56 16.42 35.51
CA TRP A 6 10.24 16.67 34.94
C TRP A 6 10.31 17.70 33.80
N GLU A 7 11.06 18.78 33.98
CA GLU A 7 11.31 19.77 32.91
C GLU A 7 11.93 19.10 31.66
N GLY A 8 12.91 18.21 31.86
CA GLY A 8 13.57 17.47 30.78
C GLY A 8 12.64 16.51 30.05
N VAL A 9 11.79 15.78 30.77
CA VAL A 9 10.79 14.88 30.15
C VAL A 9 9.74 15.69 29.38
N ASN A 10 9.28 16.83 29.93
CA ASN A 10 8.33 17.70 29.25
C ASN A 10 8.93 18.26 27.93
N LEU A 11 10.19 18.68 27.97
CA LEU A 11 10.92 19.13 26.78
C LEU A 11 11.09 18.00 25.75
N MET A 12 11.37 16.78 26.19
CA MET A 12 11.48 15.62 25.30
C MET A 12 10.14 15.31 24.63
N VAL A 13 9.03 15.35 25.36
CA VAL A 13 7.69 15.11 24.80
C VAL A 13 7.34 16.17 23.76
N ILE A 14 7.64 17.45 24.02
CA ILE A 14 7.42 18.53 23.06
C ILE A 14 8.28 18.34 21.81
N GLY A 15 9.58 18.07 21.98
CA GLY A 15 10.51 17.88 20.88
C GLY A 15 10.15 16.66 20.02
N MET A 16 9.90 15.51 20.65
CA MET A 16 9.49 14.29 19.95
C MET A 16 8.11 14.43 19.30
N GLY A 17 7.17 15.12 19.95
CA GLY A 17 5.85 15.40 19.40
C GLY A 17 5.92 16.28 18.15
N ALA A 18 6.71 17.34 18.17
CA ALA A 18 6.91 18.21 17.02
C ALA A 18 7.52 17.45 15.82
N VAL A 19 8.56 16.63 16.07
CA VAL A 19 9.16 15.79 15.03
C VAL A 19 8.15 14.78 14.49
N PHE A 20 7.37 14.12 15.36
CA PHE A 20 6.33 13.19 14.93
C PHE A 20 5.30 13.86 14.01
N VAL A 21 4.77 15.03 14.40
CA VAL A 21 3.83 15.79 13.57
C VAL A 21 4.45 16.17 12.23
N PHE A 22 5.72 16.61 12.23
CA PHE A 22 6.44 16.94 11.01
C PHE A 22 6.59 15.73 10.08
N LEU A 23 6.97 14.57 10.62
CA LEU A 23 7.06 13.33 9.84
C LEU A 23 5.71 12.89 9.28
N VAL A 24 4.63 12.96 10.07
CA VAL A 24 3.27 12.68 9.59
C VAL A 24 2.90 13.59 8.43
N LEU A 25 3.22 14.88 8.54
CA LEU A 25 2.98 15.85 7.46
C LEU A 25 3.80 15.48 6.21
N LEU A 26 5.08 15.13 6.36
CA LEU A 26 5.90 14.68 5.24
C LEU A 26 5.37 13.39 4.59
N VAL A 27 4.94 12.40 5.37
CA VAL A 27 4.33 11.17 4.85
C VAL A 27 3.05 11.48 4.08
N PHE A 28 2.22 12.41 4.57
CA PHE A 28 1.04 12.84 3.84
C PHE A 28 1.40 13.54 2.52
N ALA A 29 2.39 14.43 2.54
CA ALA A 29 2.87 15.11 1.34
C ALA A 29 3.42 14.13 0.29
N THR A 30 4.22 13.14 0.70
CA THR A 30 4.73 12.12 -0.22
C THR A 30 3.63 11.19 -0.72
N SER A 31 2.62 10.89 0.10
CA SER A 31 1.43 10.13 -0.32
C SER A 31 0.60 10.89 -1.36
N VAL A 32 0.38 12.20 -1.16
CA VAL A 32 -0.28 13.06 -2.14
C VAL A 32 0.52 13.10 -3.43
N MET A 33 1.85 13.26 -3.35
CA MET A 33 2.72 13.22 -4.52
C MET A 33 2.63 11.87 -5.24
N SER A 34 2.63 10.75 -4.51
CA SER A 34 2.47 9.41 -5.08
C SER A 34 1.11 9.23 -5.78
N SER A 35 0.03 9.72 -5.18
CA SER A 35 -1.31 9.68 -5.78
C SER A 35 -1.41 10.57 -7.02
N LEU A 36 -0.83 11.77 -6.98
CA LEU A 36 -0.74 12.66 -8.14
C LEU A 36 0.04 11.99 -9.27
N ILE A 37 1.22 11.44 -8.98
CA ILE A 37 2.05 10.77 -9.99
C ILE A 37 1.29 9.61 -10.61
N SER A 38 0.69 8.73 -9.80
CA SER A 38 -0.08 7.59 -10.31
C SER A 38 -1.29 8.00 -11.17
N ARG A 39 -1.89 9.17 -10.90
CA ARG A 39 -3.07 9.66 -11.61
C ARG A 39 -2.73 10.47 -12.87
N PHE A 40 -1.66 11.26 -12.84
CA PHE A 40 -1.26 12.17 -13.93
C PHE A 40 -0.20 11.58 -14.87
N LEU A 41 0.62 10.64 -14.39
CA LEU A 41 1.51 9.81 -15.19
C LEU A 41 1.08 8.35 -15.02
N PRO A 42 0.01 7.90 -15.71
CA PRO A 42 -0.29 6.48 -15.78
C PRO A 42 0.92 5.78 -16.39
N GLU A 43 1.72 5.13 -15.54
CA GLU A 43 2.73 4.22 -16.02
C GLU A 43 2.02 3.20 -16.92
N PRO A 44 2.51 2.95 -18.15
CA PRO A 44 1.96 1.90 -18.99
C PRO A 44 1.90 0.65 -18.13
N GLN A 45 0.68 0.13 -17.96
CA GLN A 45 0.40 -1.05 -17.17
C GLN A 45 1.17 -2.23 -17.78
N ILE A 46 2.46 -2.38 -17.44
CA ILE A 46 3.04 -3.71 -17.38
C ILE A 46 2.16 -4.43 -16.37
N PRO A 47 1.52 -5.56 -16.74
CA PRO A 47 0.59 -6.24 -15.85
C PRO A 47 1.37 -6.74 -14.63
N SER A 48 1.48 -5.89 -13.62
CA SER A 48 1.84 -6.23 -12.27
C SER A 48 0.73 -7.16 -11.80
N THR A 49 1.05 -8.44 -11.73
CA THR A 49 0.22 -9.45 -11.08
C THR A 49 -0.34 -8.87 -9.78
N PRO A 50 -1.68 -8.83 -9.58
CA PRO A 50 -2.25 -8.15 -8.43
C PRO A 50 -1.86 -8.91 -7.17
N THR A 51 -0.99 -8.31 -6.35
CA THR A 51 -0.91 -8.68 -4.94
C THR A 51 -2.17 -8.14 -4.29
N ALA A 52 -3.17 -9.02 -4.19
CA ALA A 52 -4.46 -8.74 -3.59
C ALA A 52 -4.30 -8.55 -2.09
N THR A 53 -4.02 -7.32 -1.66
CA THR A 53 -4.18 -6.94 -0.25
C THR A 53 -5.53 -6.25 -0.08
N GLY A 54 -6.56 -7.06 0.22
CA GLY A 54 -7.68 -6.60 1.05
C GLY A 54 -8.94 -6.05 0.37
N GLN A 55 -9.32 -6.52 -0.84
CA GLN A 55 -10.68 -6.25 -1.36
C GLN A 55 -11.55 -7.51 -1.25
N PRO A 56 -12.75 -7.46 -0.63
CA PRO A 56 -13.63 -8.61 -0.57
C PRO A 56 -13.98 -9.05 -2.01
N PRO A 57 -14.00 -10.35 -2.31
CA PRO A 57 -14.27 -10.84 -3.65
C PRO A 57 -15.66 -10.40 -4.07
N SER A 58 -15.73 -9.47 -5.03
CA SER A 58 -16.95 -9.23 -5.78
C SER A 58 -17.17 -10.44 -6.68
N GLN A 59 -18.42 -10.89 -6.82
CA GLN A 59 -18.78 -12.09 -7.62
C GLN A 59 -18.28 -12.04 -9.07
N ALA A 60 -17.93 -10.86 -9.59
CA ALA A 60 -17.29 -10.67 -10.88
C ALA A 60 -15.86 -11.27 -10.94
N ASN A 61 -15.11 -11.22 -9.83
CA ASN A 61 -13.75 -11.73 -9.75
C ASN A 61 -13.72 -13.27 -9.77
N ASP A 62 -14.75 -13.93 -9.23
CA ASP A 62 -14.84 -15.39 -9.21
C ASP A 62 -15.02 -15.97 -10.63
N GLY A 63 -15.86 -15.32 -11.46
CA GLY A 63 -16.03 -15.71 -12.86
C GLY A 63 -14.75 -15.58 -13.68
N GLN A 64 -14.00 -14.48 -13.47
CA GLN A 64 -12.71 -14.28 -14.10
C GLN A 64 -11.67 -15.31 -13.63
N LEU A 65 -11.64 -15.63 -12.33
CA LEU A 65 -10.74 -16.62 -11.76
C LEU A 65 -11.02 -18.02 -12.32
N LEU A 66 -12.29 -18.42 -12.40
CA LEU A 66 -12.72 -19.69 -13.00
C LEU A 66 -12.33 -19.80 -14.48
N ALA A 67 -12.48 -18.72 -15.26
CA ALA A 67 -12.08 -18.69 -16.66
C ALA A 67 -10.55 -18.86 -16.83
N VAL A 68 -9.75 -18.22 -15.97
CA VAL A 68 -8.29 -18.35 -15.99
C VAL A 68 -7.85 -19.77 -15.60
N ILE A 69 -8.47 -20.38 -14.59
CA ILE A 69 -8.18 -21.75 -14.17
C ILE A 69 -8.54 -22.74 -15.30
N ALA A 70 -9.70 -22.58 -15.94
CA ALA A 70 -10.11 -23.42 -17.07
C ALA A 70 -9.13 -23.32 -18.25
N ALA A 71 -8.69 -22.09 -18.59
CA ALA A 71 -7.69 -21.87 -19.63
C ALA A 71 -6.32 -22.47 -19.28
N ALA A 72 -5.90 -22.38 -18.03
CA ALA A 72 -4.64 -22.97 -17.55
C ALA A 72 -4.67 -24.50 -17.63
N ILE A 73 -5.76 -25.15 -17.19
CA ILE A 73 -5.93 -26.61 -17.27
C ILE A 73 -5.97 -27.06 -18.73
N HIS A 74 -6.71 -26.34 -19.58
CA HIS A 74 -6.78 -26.66 -21.00
C HIS A 74 -5.39 -26.60 -21.65
N ARG A 75 -4.62 -25.54 -21.37
CA ARG A 75 -3.25 -25.39 -21.87
C ARG A 75 -2.29 -26.44 -21.33
N HIS A 76 -2.45 -26.87 -20.07
CA HIS A 76 -1.65 -27.95 -19.50
C HIS A 76 -1.94 -29.29 -20.18
N ARG A 77 -3.21 -29.61 -20.42
CA ARG A 77 -3.64 -30.86 -21.07
C ARG A 77 -3.19 -30.92 -22.53
N SER A 78 -3.26 -29.80 -23.25
CA SER A 78 -2.79 -29.70 -24.64
C SER A 78 -1.26 -29.76 -24.77
N ARG A 79 -0.52 -29.51 -23.68
CA ARG A 79 0.95 -29.62 -23.63
C ARG A 79 1.46 -31.00 -23.21
N HIS A 80 0.62 -31.81 -22.59
CA HIS A 80 0.95 -33.16 -22.11
C HIS A 80 0.31 -34.26 -22.97
N LYS A 81 0.01 -33.95 -24.23
CA LYS A 81 -0.48 -34.88 -25.26
C LYS A 81 0.36 -34.72 -26.51
#